data_AF-A0A225DH33-F1
#
_entry.id   AF-A0A225DH33-F1
#
_cell.length_a   1.000
_cell.length_b   1.000
_cell.length_c   1.000
_cell.angle_alpha   90.00
_cell.angle_beta   90.00
_cell.angle_gamma   90.00
#
_symmetry.space_group_name_H-M   'P 1'
#
loop_
_entity.id
_entity.type
_entity.pdbx_description
1 polymer ?
#
loop_
_entity_poly.entity_id
_entity_poly.type
_entity_poly.pdbx_seq_one_letter_code
_entity_poly.pdbx_strand_id
1 'polypeptide(L)'
;MALAVGFAAVLAGAGVALVRRMAPEASGSGIPHVEGVLHNRFSFRWFRVLWVKVIGGIMSIGGGLALGREGPTIQIGACIGRAGGLWFGSNPEEERTMIAVGAAAGLSAAFNAPSPG
;
A
#
# COMPACT_ATOMS: atom_id res chain seq x y z
N MET A 1 12.45 -26.89 14.22
CA MET A 1 11.03 -26.62 13.91
C MET A 1 10.44 -25.51 14.81
N ALA A 2 10.39 -25.69 16.13
CA ALA A 2 9.74 -24.74 17.05
C ALA A 2 10.31 -23.31 17.01
N LEU A 3 11.64 -23.15 16.95
CA LEU A 3 12.27 -21.82 16.85
C LEU A 3 11.91 -21.07 15.57
N ALA A 4 11.83 -21.78 14.43
CA ALA A 4 11.46 -21.18 13.15
C ALA A 4 10.00 -20.73 13.15
N VAL A 5 9.10 -21.54 13.71
CA VAL A 5 7.68 -21.19 13.87
C VAL A 5 7.51 -19.98 14.80
N GLY A 6 8.24 -19.97 15.93
CA GLY A 6 8.24 -18.84 16.86
C GLY A 6 8.73 -17.55 16.20
N PHE A 7 9.82 -17.61 15.44
CA PHE A 7 10.35 -16.46 14.71
C PHE A 7 9.36 -15.94 13.66
N ALA A 8 8.77 -16.83 12.86
CA ALA A 8 7.78 -16.46 11.85
C ALA A 8 6.54 -15.79 12.47
N ALA A 9 6.05 -16.32 13.60
CA ALA A 9 4.92 -15.76 14.33
C ALA A 9 5.23 -14.36 14.90
N VAL A 10 6.44 -14.16 15.44
CA VAL A 10 6.88 -12.84 15.94
C VAL A 10 7.00 -11.84 14.79
N LEU A 11 7.56 -12.26 13.66
CA LEU A 11 7.73 -11.41 12.48
C LEU A 11 6.37 -10.98 11.90
N ALA A 12 5.45 -11.92 11.72
CA ALA A 12 4.09 -11.65 11.29
C ALA A 12 3.35 -10.74 12.28
N GLY A 13 3.43 -11.05 13.58
CA GLY A 13 2.82 -10.27 14.65
C GLY A 13 3.35 -8.83 14.71
N ALA A 14 4.66 -8.65 14.51
CA ALA A 14 5.29 -7.33 14.45
C ALA A 14 4.87 -6.54 13.21
N GLY A 15 4.73 -7.20 12.05
CA GLY A 15 4.17 -6.58 10.84
C GLY A 15 2.74 -6.09 11.05
N VAL A 16 1.89 -6.92 11.65
CA VAL A 16 0.50 -6.55 11.99
C VAL A 16 0.46 -5.40 13.00
N ALA A 17 1.30 -5.46 14.04
CA ALA A 17 1.37 -4.41 15.06
C ALA A 17 1.86 -3.07 14.49
N LEU A 18 2.83 -3.10 13.58
CA LEU A 18 3.34 -1.93 12.87
C LEU A 18 2.21 -1.21 12.13
N VAL A 19 1.43 -1.94 11.33
CA VAL A 19 0.29 -1.39 10.59
C VAL A 19 -0.73 -0.81 11.56
N ARG A 20 -1.16 -1.57 12.57
CA ARG A 20 -2.20 -1.14 13.52
C ARG A 20 -1.82 0.10 14.34
N ARG A 21 -0.53 0.28 14.65
CA ARG A 21 -0.07 1.39 15.50
C ARG A 21 0.34 2.62 14.71
N MET A 22 0.95 2.45 13.54
CA MET A 22 1.52 3.57 12.79
C MET A 22 0.56 4.10 11.72
N ALA A 23 -0.02 3.23 10.91
CA ALA A 23 -0.91 3.61 9.81
C ALA A 23 -2.05 2.57 9.66
N PRO A 24 -3.13 2.67 10.47
CA PRO A 24 -4.31 1.84 10.33
C PRO A 24 -4.90 1.85 8.89
N GLU A 25 -4.72 2.95 8.17
CA GLU A 25 -5.11 3.12 6.77
C GLU A 25 -4.32 2.24 5.78
N ALA A 26 -3.17 1.69 6.19
CA ALA A 26 -2.39 0.73 5.41
C ALA A 26 -2.88 -0.72 5.62
N SER A 27 -3.95 -0.94 6.39
CA SER A 27 -4.48 -2.28 6.64
C SER A 27 -5.19 -2.89 5.41
N GLY A 28 -5.22 -4.22 5.36
CA GLY A 28 -5.90 -4.97 4.30
C GLY A 28 -5.37 -4.68 2.89
N SER A 29 -6.25 -4.76 1.90
CA SER A 29 -5.91 -4.54 0.49
C SER A 29 -5.37 -3.13 0.25
N GLY A 30 -6.04 -2.09 0.78
CA GLY A 30 -5.71 -0.69 0.49
C GLY A 30 -6.50 -0.11 -0.68
N ILE A 31 -7.10 -0.93 -1.54
CA ILE A 31 -7.95 -0.48 -2.66
C ILE A 31 -9.10 0.44 -2.18
N PRO A 32 -9.92 0.06 -1.16
CA PRO A 32 -11.00 0.94 -0.70
C PRO A 32 -10.50 2.29 -0.16
N HIS A 33 -9.26 2.32 0.33
CA HIS A 33 -8.64 3.55 0.81
C HIS A 33 -8.23 4.46 -0.36
N VAL A 34 -7.65 3.89 -1.42
CA VAL A 34 -7.32 4.64 -2.65
C VAL A 34 -8.60 5.14 -3.32
N GLU A 35 -9.62 4.29 -3.46
CA GLU A 35 -10.93 4.68 -4.01
C GLU A 35 -11.56 5.83 -3.24
N GLY A 36 -11.57 5.77 -1.90
CA GLY A 36 -12.09 6.85 -1.08
C GLY A 36 -11.38 8.19 -1.32
N VAL A 37 -10.09 8.17 -1.67
CA VAL A 37 -9.33 9.38 -1.98
C VAL A 37 -9.64 9.90 -3.38
N LEU A 38 -9.78 9.02 -4.36
CA LEU A 38 -10.20 9.38 -5.72
C LEU A 38 -11.63 9.95 -5.73
N HIS A 39 -12.53 9.43 -4.89
CA HIS A 39 -13.88 9.94 -4.68
C HIS A 39 -13.96 11.13 -3.71
N ASN A 40 -12.81 11.72 -3.35
CA ASN A 40 -12.73 12.93 -2.54
C ASN A 40 -13.40 12.81 -1.15
N ARG A 41 -13.42 11.60 -0.58
CA ARG A 41 -14.02 11.33 0.74
C ARG A 41 -13.05 11.69 1.87
N PHE A 42 -11.76 11.50 1.63
CA PHE A 42 -10.68 11.83 2.56
C PHE A 42 -9.35 11.97 1.81
N SER A 43 -8.33 12.48 2.50
CA SER A 43 -6.94 12.44 2.03
C SER A 43 -6.16 11.39 2.85
N PHE A 44 -4.95 11.04 2.41
CA PHE A 44 -4.13 10.09 3.15
C PHE A 44 -2.66 10.50 3.23
N ARG A 45 -2.01 10.06 4.31
CA ARG A 45 -0.64 10.41 4.66
C ARG A 45 0.35 9.57 3.85
N TRP A 46 0.44 9.84 2.55
CA TRP A 46 1.16 9.02 1.57
C TRP A 46 2.52 8.52 2.04
N PHE A 47 3.37 9.38 2.62
CA PHE A 47 4.72 9.00 3.06
C PHE A 47 4.69 7.95 4.17
N ARG A 48 3.76 8.11 5.12
CA ARG A 48 3.60 7.17 6.23
C ARG A 48 3.01 5.85 5.74
N VAL A 49 1.96 5.91 4.93
CA VAL A 49 1.29 4.73 4.36
C VAL A 49 2.28 3.92 3.52
N LEU A 50 3.07 4.58 2.68
CA LEU A 50 4.09 3.96 1.84
C LEU A 50 5.03 3.06 2.64
N TRP A 51 5.72 3.62 3.63
CA TRP A 51 6.70 2.87 4.40
C TRP A 51 6.08 1.80 5.30
N VAL A 52 4.94 2.09 5.93
CA VAL A 52 4.24 1.11 6.77
C VAL A 52 3.73 -0.06 5.92
N LYS A 53 3.22 0.19 4.71
CA LYS A 53 2.72 -0.86 3.81
C LYS A 53 3.86 -1.75 3.31
N VAL A 54 4.99 -1.16 2.93
CA VAL A 54 6.18 -1.91 2.47
C VAL A 54 6.74 -2.77 3.61
N ILE A 55 7.08 -2.16 4.75
CA ILE A 55 7.73 -2.88 5.85
C ILE A 55 6.76 -3.89 6.47
N GLY A 56 5.51 -3.48 6.73
CA GLY A 56 4.48 -4.36 7.29
C GLY A 56 4.15 -5.53 6.38
N GLY A 57 4.11 -5.30 5.06
CA GLY A 57 3.93 -6.34 4.05
C GLY A 57 5.09 -7.35 4.03
N ILE A 58 6.33 -6.87 4.00
CA ILE A 58 7.53 -7.73 4.03
C ILE A 58 7.55 -8.59 5.30
N MET A 59 7.28 -8.01 6.47
CA MET A 59 7.24 -8.75 7.73
C MET A 59 6.09 -9.76 7.78
N SER A 60 4.92 -9.39 7.25
CA SER A 60 3.74 -10.28 7.23
C SER A 60 3.94 -11.48 6.29
N ILE A 61 4.37 -11.23 5.06
CA ILE A 61 4.62 -12.28 4.06
C ILE A 61 5.84 -13.11 4.45
N GLY A 62 6.92 -12.47 4.91
CA GLY A 62 8.11 -13.15 5.41
C GLY A 62 7.86 -13.98 6.68
N GLY A 63 6.87 -13.59 7.48
CA GLY A 63 6.38 -14.35 8.63
C GLY A 63 5.42 -15.50 8.26
N GLY A 64 5.16 -15.72 6.97
CA GLY A 64 4.35 -16.83 6.47
C GLY A 64 2.84 -16.56 6.38
N LEU A 65 2.39 -15.31 6.51
CA LEU A 65 0.98 -14.99 6.27
C LEU A 65 0.66 -15.12 4.77
N ALA A 66 -0.39 -15.88 4.45
CA ALA A 66 -0.90 -16.04 3.09
C ALA A 66 -1.63 -14.76 2.64
N LEU A 67 -0.88 -13.80 2.09
CA LEU A 67 -1.38 -12.51 1.64
C LEU A 67 -1.01 -12.28 0.16
N GLY A 68 -1.94 -11.72 -0.60
CA GLY A 68 -1.67 -11.24 -1.95
C GLY A 68 -0.90 -9.92 -1.94
N ARG A 69 -0.13 -9.69 -3.01
CA ARG A 69 0.62 -8.43 -3.23
C ARG A 69 -0.15 -7.39 -4.04
N GLU A 70 -1.27 -7.78 -4.67
CA GLU A 70 -2.06 -6.95 -5.60
C GLU A 70 -2.58 -5.67 -4.96
N GLY A 71 -3.38 -5.76 -3.88
CA GLY A 71 -3.85 -4.59 -3.15
C GLY A 71 -2.71 -3.70 -2.62
N PRO A 72 -1.71 -4.27 -1.92
CA PRO A 72 -0.57 -3.50 -1.43
C PRO A 72 0.18 -2.72 -2.50
N THR A 73 0.44 -3.29 -3.68
CA THR A 73 1.16 -2.57 -4.75
C THR A 73 0.32 -1.44 -5.33
N ILE A 74 -1.00 -1.59 -5.44
CA ILE A 74 -1.91 -0.50 -5.85
C ILE A 74 -1.82 0.67 -4.86
N GLN A 75 -1.91 0.41 -3.55
CA GLN A 75 -1.84 1.47 -2.55
C GLN A 75 -0.45 2.13 -2.49
N ILE A 76 0.62 1.35 -2.66
CA ILE A 76 2.00 1.87 -2.76
C ILE A 76 2.14 2.76 -3.99
N GLY A 77 1.65 2.32 -5.14
CA GLY A 77 1.64 3.09 -6.38
C GLY A 77 0.85 4.39 -6.23
N ALA A 78 -0.31 4.35 -5.60
CA ALA A 78 -1.11 5.53 -5.27
C ALA A 78 -0.37 6.51 -4.34
N CYS A 79 0.42 6.02 -3.37
CA CYS A 79 1.26 6.87 -2.52
C CYS A 79 2.33 7.62 -3.34
N ILE A 80 2.98 6.92 -4.27
CA ILE A 80 3.97 7.50 -5.18
C ILE A 80 3.32 8.51 -6.11
N GLY A 81 2.14 8.19 -6.64
CA GLY A 81 1.30 9.11 -7.42
C GLY A 81 0.94 10.37 -6.65
N ARG A 82 0.58 10.26 -5.36
CA ARG A 82 0.35 11.41 -4.48
C ARG A 82 1.61 12.27 -4.32
N ALA A 83 2.78 11.65 -4.16
CA ALA A 83 4.04 12.38 -4.06
C ALA A 83 4.35 13.16 -5.34
N GLY A 84 4.18 12.53 -6.50
CA GLY A 84 4.28 13.20 -7.81
C GLY A 84 3.25 14.32 -7.95
N GLY A 85 2.02 14.09 -7.50
CA GLY A 85 0.94 15.07 -7.44
C GLY A 85 1.30 16.34 -6.69
N LEU A 86 1.96 16.20 -5.53
CA LEU A 86 2.42 17.33 -4.73
C LEU A 86 3.59 18.11 -5.34
N TRP A 87 4.40 17.46 -6.17
CA TRP A 87 5.58 18.10 -6.77
C TRP A 87 5.32 18.69 -8.16
N PHE A 88 4.45 18.06 -8.94
CA PHE A 88 4.23 18.38 -10.35
C PHE A 88 2.79 18.80 -10.65
N GLY A 89 1.86 18.65 -9.71
CA GLY A 89 0.45 18.94 -9.92
C GLY A 89 0.15 20.41 -9.68
N SER A 90 -0.62 21.01 -10.60
CA SER A 90 -1.02 22.41 -10.54
C SER A 90 -2.35 22.59 -9.82
N ASN A 91 -3.19 21.54 -9.76
CA ASN A 91 -4.50 21.57 -9.13
C ASN A 91 -4.88 20.20 -8.50
N PRO A 92 -5.93 20.16 -7.64
CA PRO A 92 -6.35 18.92 -6.97
C PRO A 92 -6.82 17.80 -7.90
N GLU A 93 -7.26 18.13 -9.11
CA GLU A 93 -7.72 17.15 -10.10
C GLU A 93 -6.52 16.44 -10.75
N GLU A 94 -5.49 17.18 -11.16
CA GLU A 94 -4.21 16.65 -11.63
C GLU A 94 -3.53 15.77 -10.58
N GLU A 95 -3.57 16.20 -9.31
CA GLU A 95 -3.06 15.39 -8.21
C GLU A 95 -3.80 14.04 -8.09
N ARG A 96 -5.13 14.03 -8.23
CA ARG A 96 -5.91 12.78 -8.22
C ARG A 96 -5.64 11.92 -9.45
N THR A 97 -5.47 12.54 -10.61
CA THR A 97 -5.05 11.84 -11.83
C THR A 97 -3.71 11.14 -11.61
N MET A 98 -2.74 11.80 -10.96
CA MET A 98 -1.46 11.16 -10.63
C MET A 98 -1.60 10.04 -9.62
N ILE A 99 -2.49 10.15 -8.63
CA ILE A 99 -2.81 9.05 -7.71
C ILE A 99 -3.39 7.86 -8.48
N ALA A 100 -4.33 8.08 -9.39
CA ALA A 100 -4.94 7.03 -10.21
C ALA A 100 -3.93 6.36 -11.14
N VAL A 101 -3.07 7.14 -11.81
CA VAL A 101 -1.98 6.63 -12.65
C VAL A 101 -1.00 5.81 -11.82
N GLY A 102 -0.62 6.29 -10.63
CA GLY A 102 0.24 5.54 -9.72
C GLY A 102 -0.39 4.23 -9.26
N ALA A 103 -1.69 4.23 -8.94
CA ALA A 103 -2.45 3.04 -8.58
C ALA A 103 -2.47 2.01 -9.72
N ALA A 104 -2.73 2.46 -10.96
CA ALA A 104 -2.70 1.63 -12.15
C ALA A 104 -1.30 1.04 -12.41
N ALA A 105 -0.24 1.84 -12.29
CA ALA A 105 1.14 1.37 -12.40
C ALA A 105 1.48 0.31 -11.34
N GLY A 106 0.98 0.48 -10.10
CA GLY A 106 1.11 -0.50 -9.03
C GLY A 106 0.39 -1.83 -9.32
N LEU A 107 -0.79 -1.77 -9.96
CA LEU A 107 -1.50 -2.94 -10.46
C LEU A 107 -0.71 -3.64 -11.56
N SER A 108 -0.21 -2.89 -12.55
CA SER A 108 0.62 -3.41 -13.64
C SER A 108 1.87 -4.12 -13.13
N ALA A 109 2.54 -3.55 -12.13
CA ALA A 109 3.68 -4.17 -11.47
C ALA A 109 3.31 -5.43 -10.67
N ALA A 110 2.10 -5.47 -10.08
CA ALA A 110 1.60 -6.68 -9.43
C ALA A 110 1.40 -7.82 -10.45
N PHE A 111 0.85 -7.57 -11.62
CA PHE A 111 0.57 -8.64 -12.57
C PHE A 111 1.67 -8.88 -13.60
N ASN A 112 2.72 -8.05 -13.61
CA ASN A 112 3.71 -8.03 -14.68
C ASN A 112 3.03 -7.88 -16.07
N ALA A 113 1.99 -7.05 -16.12
CA ALA A 113 1.12 -6.88 -17.26
C ALA A 113 0.78 -5.39 -17.43
N PRO A 114 1.03 -4.77 -18.61
CA PRO A 114 0.70 -3.36 -18.83
C PRO A 114 -0.81 -3.06 -18.76
N SER A 115 -1.66 -4.01 -19.14
CA SER A 115 -3.12 -3.89 -19.10
C SER A 115 -3.75 -5.06 -18.32
N PRO A 116 -3.63 -5.08 -16.97
CA PRO A 116 -4.31 -6.06 -16.15
C PRO A 116 -5.70 -5.52 -15.78
N GLY A 117 -6.73 -5.93 -16.51
CA GLY A 117 -8.14 -5.82 -16.11
C GLY A 117 -8.70 -4.40 -16.02
#